data_AF-A0A1Q3DC18-F1
#
_entry.id   AF-A0A1Q3DC18-F1
#
_cell.length_a   1.000
_cell.length_b   1.000
_cell.length_c   1.000
_cell.angle_alpha   90.00
_cell.angle_beta   90.00
_cell.angle_gamma   90.00
#
_symmetry.space_group_name_H-M   'P 1'
#
loop_
_entity.id
_entity.type
_entity.pdbx_description
1 polymer ?
#
loop_
_entity_poly.entity_id
_entity_poly.type
_entity_poly.pdbx_seq_one_letter_code
_entity_poly.pdbx_strand_id
1 'polypeptide(L)'
;MDSGASHSFISARFASCLDVTPDCMSYIFDVSTRTRTSVYTDSIYRSCEMSMAGIPLYADLIVLPIHDFDVILGMDWLSAHRVRMDCYNKTVDFCLPDGTIF
;
A
#
# COMPACT_ATOMS: atom_id res chain seq x y z
N MET A 1 -0.73 7.47 1.37
CA MET A 1 0.69 7.20 1.08
C MET A 1 1.48 7.55 2.31
N ASP A 2 2.37 6.67 2.77
CA ASP A 2 3.17 6.88 3.98
C ASP A 2 4.62 6.44 3.73
N SER A 3 5.55 7.40 3.61
CA SER A 3 6.98 7.09 3.48
C SER A 3 7.57 6.48 4.76
N GLY A 4 6.86 6.55 5.89
CA GLY A 4 7.22 5.87 7.13
C GLY A 4 6.81 4.39 7.16
N ALA A 5 6.00 3.93 6.20
CA ALA A 5 5.63 2.53 6.07
C ALA A 5 6.58 1.82 5.09
N SER A 6 7.13 0.68 5.50
CA SER A 6 8.02 -0.11 4.63
C SER A 6 7.25 -0.86 3.53
N HIS A 7 6.06 -1.33 3.86
CA HIS A 7 5.20 -2.12 2.98
C HIS A 7 3.86 -1.42 2.79
N SER A 8 3.11 -1.86 1.79
CA SER A 8 1.76 -1.41 1.53
C SER A 8 0.74 -2.29 2.24
N PHE A 9 -0.31 -1.67 2.76
CA PHE A 9 -1.29 -2.29 3.64
C PHE A 9 -2.73 -1.99 3.21
N ILE A 10 -3.62 -2.92 3.49
CA ILE A 10 -5.07 -2.75 3.37
C ILE A 10 -5.73 -3.04 4.72
N SER A 11 -6.74 -2.25 5.07
CA SER A 11 -7.50 -2.50 6.28
C SER A 11 -8.31 -3.78 6.16
N ALA A 12 -8.34 -4.60 7.21
CA ALA A 12 -9.14 -5.83 7.23
C ALA A 12 -10.64 -5.53 6.98
N ARG A 13 -11.11 -4.37 7.45
CA ARG A 13 -12.48 -3.90 7.20
C ARG A 13 -12.72 -3.62 5.72
N PHE A 14 -11.81 -2.89 5.07
CA PHE A 14 -11.96 -2.54 3.65
C PHE A 14 -11.73 -3.77 2.75
N ALA A 15 -10.78 -4.64 3.11
CA ALA A 15 -10.55 -5.91 2.45
C ALA A 15 -11.80 -6.79 2.42
N SER A 16 -12.65 -6.75 3.46
CA SER A 16 -13.92 -7.50 3.47
C SER A 16 -14.93 -7.05 2.41
N CYS A 17 -14.73 -5.88 1.81
CA CYS A 17 -15.53 -5.39 0.69
C CYS A 17 -15.03 -5.92 -0.66
N LEU A 18 -13.84 -6.53 -0.72
CA LEU A 18 -13.32 -7.16 -1.91
C LEU A 18 -13.97 -8.55 -2.05
N ASP A 19 -14.53 -8.86 -3.22
CA ASP A 19 -15.09 -10.18 -3.53
C ASP A 19 -13.99 -11.19 -3.92
N VAL A 20 -12.82 -11.04 -3.29
CA VAL A 20 -11.61 -11.82 -3.56
C VAL A 20 -11.00 -12.23 -2.24
N THR A 21 -10.56 -13.49 -2.15
CA THR A 21 -9.85 -14.03 -0.99
C THR A 21 -8.36 -13.65 -1.04
N PRO A 22 -7.74 -13.21 0.07
CA PRO A 22 -6.31 -12.95 0.11
C PRO A 22 -5.51 -14.26 0.00
N ASP A 23 -4.30 -14.15 -0.51
CA ASP A 23 -3.32 -15.22 -0.50
C ASP A 23 -2.68 -15.37 0.90
N CYS A 24 -2.26 -16.59 1.20
CA CYS A 24 -1.44 -16.89 2.38
C CYS A 24 0.05 -16.77 2.03
N MET A 25 0.78 -15.97 2.81
CA MET A 25 2.23 -15.81 2.71
C MET A 25 2.95 -17.03 3.29
N SER A 26 4.16 -17.31 2.81
CA SER A 26 5.01 -18.40 3.34
C SER A 26 5.64 -18.09 4.70
N TYR A 27 5.39 -16.90 5.25
CA TYR A 27 5.92 -16.41 6.51
C TYR A 27 4.87 -15.53 7.21
N ILE A 28 5.00 -15.42 8.53
CA ILE A 28 4.21 -14.48 9.33
C ILE A 28 4.92 -13.13 9.32
N PHE A 29 4.22 -12.09 8.91
CA PHE A 29 4.70 -10.72 8.91
C PHE A 29 4.41 -10.06 10.26
N ASP A 30 5.46 -9.69 10.99
CA ASP A 30 5.37 -8.92 12.24
C ASP A 30 5.42 -7.42 11.93
N VAL A 31 4.30 -6.75 12.16
CA VAL A 31 4.15 -5.32 11.98
C VAL A 31 4.23 -4.64 13.32
N SER A 32 5.36 -3.98 13.55
CA SER A 32 5.50 -3.03 14.64
C SER A 32 4.75 -1.73 14.30
N THR A 33 3.63 -1.49 14.98
CA THR A 33 2.89 -0.24 14.84
C THR A 33 3.49 0.86 15.70
N ARG A 34 3.21 2.14 15.38
CA ARG A 34 3.72 3.30 16.14
C ARG A 34 3.32 3.26 17.63
N THR A 35 2.24 2.56 17.97
CA THR A 35 1.78 2.34 19.35
C THR A 35 2.54 1.24 20.10
N ARG A 36 3.64 0.70 19.52
CA ARG A 36 4.46 -0.41 20.06
C ARG A 36 3.70 -1.72 20.27
N THR A 37 2.52 -1.84 19.66
CA THR A 37 1.78 -3.09 19.56
C THR A 37 2.19 -3.81 18.29
N SER A 38 2.63 -5.07 18.41
CA SER A 38 2.89 -5.92 17.25
C SER A 38 1.59 -6.51 16.73
N VAL A 39 1.42 -6.48 15.43
CA VAL A 39 0.36 -7.19 14.73
C VAL A 39 0.99 -8.24 13.84
N TYR A 40 0.46 -9.45 13.88
CA TYR A 40 0.93 -10.57 13.08
C TYR A 40 -0.10 -10.88 11.99
N THR A 41 0.37 -11.05 10.75
CA THR A 41 -0.48 -11.41 9.62
C THR A 41 0.29 -12.24 8.61
N ASP A 42 -0.36 -13.19 7.97
CA ASP A 42 0.13 -13.94 6.82
C ASP A 42 -0.71 -13.68 5.57
N SER A 43 -1.67 -12.74 5.62
CA SER A 43 -2.64 -12.51 4.56
C SER A 43 -2.22 -11.34 3.66
N ILE A 44 -2.20 -11.57 2.35
CA ILE A 44 -1.79 -10.58 1.35
C ILE A 44 -2.70 -10.62 0.13
N TYR A 45 -3.03 -9.46 -0.44
CA TYR A 45 -3.57 -9.37 -1.78
C TYR A 45 -2.45 -9.00 -2.75
N ARG A 46 -2.26 -9.79 -3.80
CA ARG A 46 -1.19 -9.57 -4.78
C ARG A 46 -1.71 -8.84 -6.00
N SER A 47 -0.86 -7.98 -6.58
CA SER A 47 -1.13 -7.28 -7.84
C SER A 47 -2.52 -6.61 -7.89
N CYS A 48 -2.92 -5.97 -6.79
CA CYS A 48 -4.15 -5.20 -6.73
C CYS A 48 -4.07 -3.99 -7.65
N GLU A 49 -4.97 -3.90 -8.62
CA GLU A 49 -5.09 -2.73 -9.49
C GLU A 49 -5.71 -1.57 -8.74
N MET A 50 -5.09 -0.41 -8.85
CA MET A 50 -5.57 0.87 -8.34
C MET A 50 -5.51 1.89 -9.46
N SER A 51 -6.62 2.59 -9.69
CA SER A 51 -6.65 3.69 -10.66
C SER A 51 -6.24 4.99 -9.99
N MET A 52 -5.17 5.61 -10.50
CA MET A 52 -4.66 6.90 -10.05
C MET A 52 -4.66 7.84 -11.26
N ALA A 53 -5.51 8.87 -11.24
CA ALA A 53 -5.71 9.78 -12.38
C ALA A 53 -6.03 9.05 -13.71
N GLY A 54 -6.72 7.91 -13.65
CA GLY A 54 -7.07 7.09 -14.82
C GLY A 54 -5.96 6.14 -15.29
N ILE A 55 -4.81 6.12 -14.60
CA ILE A 55 -3.69 5.22 -14.90
C ILE A 55 -3.75 4.02 -13.94
N PRO A 56 -3.75 2.78 -14.47
CA PRO A 56 -3.71 1.60 -13.63
C PRO A 56 -2.31 1.41 -13.03
N LEU A 57 -2.24 1.30 -11.71
CA LEU A 57 -1.04 1.01 -10.93
C LEU A 57 -1.30 -0.21 -10.05
N TYR A 58 -0.28 -1.03 -9.80
CA TYR A 58 -0.47 -2.30 -9.11
C TYR A 58 0.25 -2.31 -7.75
N ALA A 59 -0.37 -2.88 -6.72
CA ALA A 59 0.23 -3.03 -5.40
C ALA A 59 0.01 -4.42 -4.81
N ASP A 60 1.01 -4.90 -4.09
CA ASP A 60 0.83 -5.97 -3.12
C ASP A 60 0.39 -5.33 -1.79
N LEU A 61 -0.72 -5.79 -1.21
CA LEU A 61 -1.35 -5.19 -0.03
C LEU A 61 -1.45 -6.20 1.10
N ILE A 62 -0.70 -5.98 2.19
CA ILE A 62 -0.74 -6.82 3.37
C ILE A 62 -1.95 -6.45 4.25
N VAL A 63 -2.71 -7.43 4.71
CA VAL A 63 -3.95 -7.19 5.47
C VAL A 63 -3.63 -6.91 6.93
N LEU A 64 -4.09 -5.78 7.45
CA LEU A 64 -3.93 -5.37 8.85
C LEU A 64 -5.22 -4.77 9.45
N PRO A 65 -5.43 -4.85 10.78
CA PRO A 65 -6.52 -4.18 11.49
C PRO A 65 -6.20 -2.69 11.69
N ILE A 66 -5.89 -1.96 10.62
CA ILE A 66 -5.75 -0.50 10.65
C ILE A 66 -7.15 0.15 10.60
N HIS A 67 -7.34 1.26 11.32
CA HIS A 67 -8.65 1.90 11.47
C HIS A 67 -8.79 3.23 10.76
N ASP A 68 -7.69 3.99 10.63
CA ASP A 68 -7.73 5.36 10.13
C ASP A 68 -7.68 5.45 8.60
N PHE A 69 -7.28 4.37 7.93
CA PHE A 69 -7.06 4.33 6.48
C PHE A 69 -7.57 3.02 5.89
N ASP A 70 -8.16 3.11 4.69
CA ASP A 70 -8.54 1.91 3.91
C ASP A 70 -7.32 1.23 3.31
N VAL A 71 -6.41 2.02 2.74
CA VAL A 71 -5.16 1.58 2.12
C VAL A 71 -4.03 2.52 2.52
N ILE A 72 -2.88 1.95 2.90
CA ILE A 72 -1.62 2.67 3.10
C ILE A 72 -0.66 2.19 2.04
N LEU A 73 -0.24 3.09 1.15
CA LEU A 73 0.82 2.80 0.18
C LEU A 73 2.17 3.19 0.78
N GLY A 74 3.01 2.18 1.01
CA GLY A 74 4.32 2.29 1.64
C GLY A 74 5.46 2.40 0.64
N MET A 75 6.69 2.33 1.15
CA MET A 75 7.91 2.52 0.37
C MET A 75 8.13 1.45 -0.69
N ASP A 76 7.65 0.23 -0.49
CA ASP A 76 7.63 -0.81 -1.52
C ASP A 76 6.94 -0.33 -2.80
N TRP A 77 5.72 0.20 -2.68
CA TRP A 77 4.93 0.66 -3.79
C TRP A 77 5.40 2.01 -4.32
N LEU A 78 5.72 2.95 -3.43
CA LEU A 78 6.21 4.29 -3.80
C LEU A 78 7.51 4.21 -4.60
N SER A 79 8.44 3.33 -4.20
CA SER A 79 9.71 3.14 -4.92
C SER A 79 9.53 2.42 -6.26
N ALA A 80 8.66 1.40 -6.30
CA ALA A 80 8.34 0.67 -7.54
C ALA A 80 7.79 1.60 -8.64
N HIS A 81 7.01 2.62 -8.26
CA HIS A 81 6.40 3.57 -9.19
C HIS A 81 7.13 4.92 -9.26
N ARG A 82 8.33 5.02 -8.66
CA ARG A 82 9.17 6.25 -8.68
C ARG A 82 8.40 7.50 -8.27
N VAL A 83 7.57 7.36 -7.23
CA VAL A 83 6.69 8.42 -6.77
C VAL A 83 7.51 9.54 -6.15
N ARG A 84 7.22 10.77 -6.56
CA ARG A 84 7.76 11.99 -5.94
C ARG A 84 6.64 12.70 -5.21
N MET A 85 6.85 12.97 -3.92
CA MET A 85 5.87 13.67 -3.09
C MET A 85 6.38 15.08 -2.79
N ASP A 86 5.58 16.09 -3.12
CA ASP A 86 5.78 17.46 -2.66
C ASP A 86 4.83 17.72 -1.49
N CYS A 87 5.36 17.62 -0.27
CA CYS A 87 4.58 17.81 0.95
C CYS A 87 4.09 19.26 1.12
N TYR A 88 4.79 20.25 0.57
CA TYR A 88 4.41 21.66 0.69
C TYR A 88 3.21 21.95 -0.21
N ASN A 89 3.30 21.53 -1.48
CA ASN A 89 2.23 21.72 -2.45
C ASN A 89 1.13 20.65 -2.36
N LYS A 90 1.33 19.60 -1.56
CA LYS A 90 0.43 18.45 -1.37
C LYS A 90 0.17 17.71 -2.69
N THR A 91 1.19 17.60 -3.53
CA THR A 91 1.13 16.90 -4.81
C THR A 91 1.93 15.60 -4.78
N VAL A 92 1.52 14.69 -5.64
CA VAL A 92 2.17 13.40 -5.86
C VAL A 92 2.35 13.25 -7.35
N ASP A 93 3.59 13.07 -7.76
CA ASP A 93 4.02 12.98 -9.14
C ASP A 93 4.47 11.54 -9.43
N PHE A 94 3.94 10.95 -10.48
CA PHE A 94 4.30 9.60 -10.94
C PHE A 94 5.26 9.68 -12.10
N CYS A 95 6.47 9.17 -11.93
CA CYS A 95 7.48 9.19 -12.99
C CYS A 95 7.40 7.89 -13.79
N LEU A 96 6.81 7.95 -14.97
CA LEU A 96 6.78 6.82 -15.91
C LEU A 96 8.19 6.47 -16.40
N PRO A 97 8.42 5.22 -16.85
CA PRO A 97 9.72 4.79 -17.38
C PRO A 97 10.22 5.62 -18.57
N ASP A 98 9.31 6.24 -19.33
CA ASP A 98 9.61 7.12 -20.45
C ASP A 98 9.97 8.57 -20.04
N GLY A 99 9.94 8.86 -18.73
CA GLY A 99 10.24 10.16 -18.17
C GLY A 99 9.04 11.10 -18.06
N THR A 100 7.84 10.67 -18.48
CA THR A 100 6.61 11.44 -18.29
C THR A 100 6.26 11.52 -16.81
N ILE A 101 5.88 12.72 -16.36
CA ILE A 101 5.39 12.98 -15.01
C ILE A 101 3.91 13.36 -15.10
N PHE A 102 3.08 12.76 -14.26
CA PHE A 102 1.68 13.12 -14.11
C PHE A 102 1.24 13.11 -12.65
#